data_AF-A0A2H0UX49-F1
#
_entry.id   AF-A0A2H0UX49-F1
#
_cell.length_a   1.000
_cell.length_b   1.000
_cell.length_c   1.000
_cell.angle_alpha   90.00
_cell.angle_beta   90.00
_cell.angle_gamma   90.00
#
_symmetry.space_group_name_H-M   'P 1'
#
loop_
_entity.id
_entity.type
_entity.pdbx_description
1 polymer ?
#
loop_
_entity_poly.entity_id
_entity_poly.type
_entity_poly.pdbx_seq_one_letter_code
_entity_poly.pdbx_strand_id
1 'polypeptide(L)'
;GILRKIEKTRLQRYALHCGQGEFSPHITLGRIKTWQWRRIEPEERPDIGKDISLNFQVHSIEVMESQLKRSGAEYTVLESAPLSNPGKL
;
A
#
# COMPACT_ATOMS: atom_id res chain seq x y z
N GLY A 1 -4.16 -21.96 6.80
CA GLY A 1 -3.19 -22.96 6.32
C GLY A 1 -1.87 -22.79 7.05
N ILE A 2 -1.11 -23.88 7.20
CA ILE A 2 0.15 -23.95 7.96
C ILE A 2 1.16 -22.86 7.55
N LEU A 3 1.21 -22.50 6.26
CA LEU A 3 2.05 -21.42 5.72
C LEU A 3 1.78 -20.05 6.36
N ARG A 4 0.51 -19.68 6.56
CA ARG A 4 0.11 -18.42 7.23
C ARG A 4 0.58 -18.36 8.70
N LYS A 5 0.75 -19.52 9.33
CA LYS A 5 1.19 -19.60 10.74
C LYS A 5 2.71 -19.38 10.84
N ILE A 6 3.49 -19.94 9.92
CA ILE A 6 4.95 -19.83 9.87
C ILE A 6 5.40 -18.39 9.59
N GLU A 7 4.77 -17.68 8.64
CA GLU A 7 5.08 -16.28 8.35
C GLU A 7 4.77 -15.35 9.52
N LYS A 8 3.62 -15.54 10.16
CA LYS A 8 3.22 -14.76 11.34
C LYS A 8 4.19 -14.95 12.51
N THR A 9 4.69 -16.16 12.73
CA THR A 9 5.69 -16.47 13.76
C THR A 9 7.06 -15.85 13.44
N ARG A 10 7.47 -15.79 12.16
CA ARG A 10 8.73 -15.10 11.77
C ARG A 10 8.65 -13.59 11.96
N LEU A 11 7.53 -12.95 11.63
CA LEU A 11 7.36 -11.49 11.78
C LEU A 11 7.27 -11.08 13.26
N GLN A 12 6.63 -11.88 14.11
CA GLN A 12 6.57 -11.65 15.56
C GLN A 12 7.95 -11.64 16.21
N ARG A 13 8.91 -12.44 15.71
CA ARG A 13 10.30 -12.43 16.18
C ARG A 13 10.98 -11.07 15.98
N TYR A 14 10.56 -10.31 14.98
CA TYR A 14 11.06 -8.95 14.71
C TYR A 14 10.13 -7.85 15.23
N ALA A 15 9.14 -8.21 16.07
CA ALA A 15 8.11 -7.30 16.57
C ALA A 15 7.33 -6.53 15.47
N LEU A 16 7.30 -7.09 14.26
CA LEU A 16 6.60 -6.49 13.13
C LEU A 16 5.11 -6.83 13.20
N HIS A 17 4.28 -5.79 13.12
CA HIS A 17 2.83 -5.91 13.10
C HIS A 17 2.34 -5.59 11.69
N CYS A 18 1.77 -6.57 11.01
CA CYS A 18 1.07 -6.34 9.76
C CYS A 18 -0.42 -6.06 10.03
N GLY A 19 -1.04 -5.27 9.15
CA GLY A 19 -2.49 -5.08 9.18
C GLY A 19 -3.25 -6.41 9.06
N GLN A 20 -4.48 -6.44 9.56
CA GLN A 20 -5.34 -7.61 9.37
C GLN A 20 -5.90 -7.62 7.94
N GLY A 21 -5.77 -8.75 7.25
CA GLY A 21 -6.27 -8.94 5.89
C GLY A 21 -5.33 -9.78 5.03
N GLU A 22 -5.83 -10.20 3.87
CA GLU A 22 -4.99 -10.77 2.83
C GLU A 22 -4.33 -9.64 2.03
N PHE A 23 -3.11 -9.88 1.55
CA PHE A 23 -2.42 -8.91 0.72
C PHE A 23 -3.13 -8.76 -0.62
N SER A 24 -3.54 -7.54 -0.93
CA SER A 24 -4.14 -7.15 -2.21
C SER A 24 -3.35 -5.96 -2.76
N PRO A 25 -2.57 -6.12 -3.85
CA PRO A 25 -1.82 -5.03 -4.46
C PRO A 25 -2.77 -3.93 -4.94
N HIS A 26 -2.62 -2.71 -4.41
CA HIS A 26 -3.43 -1.56 -4.80
C HIS A 26 -2.67 -0.25 -4.58
N ILE A 27 -3.08 0.80 -5.30
CA ILE A 27 -2.60 2.18 -5.09
C ILE A 27 -3.75 2.98 -4.51
N THR A 28 -3.55 3.61 -3.34
CA THR A 28 -4.57 4.50 -2.77
C THR A 28 -4.58 5.81 -3.54
N LEU A 29 -5.63 6.07 -4.33
CA LEU A 29 -5.81 7.33 -5.07
C LEU A 29 -6.49 8.42 -4.25
N GLY A 30 -7.26 8.05 -3.23
CA GLY A 30 -7.96 8.97 -2.36
C GLY A 30 -8.55 8.26 -1.14
N ARG A 31 -8.83 9.04 -0.09
CA ARG A 31 -9.49 8.56 1.12
C ARG A 31 -10.69 9.46 1.39
N ILE A 32 -11.89 8.89 1.36
CA ILE A 32 -13.13 9.64 1.56
C ILE A 32 -13.79 9.11 2.83
N LYS A 33 -14.26 10.02 3.70
CA LYS A 33 -15.09 9.61 4.84
C LYS A 33 -16.46 9.18 4.32
N THR A 34 -16.88 7.96 4.62
CA THR A 34 -18.15 7.38 4.14
C THR A 34 -19.35 8.28 4.40
N TRP A 35 -19.39 8.97 5.54
CA TRP A 35 -20.48 9.90 5.86
C TRP A 35 -20.47 11.17 4.99
N GLN A 36 -19.31 11.68 4.57
CA GLN A 36 -19.21 12.81 3.64
C GLN A 36 -19.69 12.38 2.26
N TRP A 37 -19.28 11.19 1.81
CA TRP A 37 -19.70 10.63 0.53
C TRP A 37 -21.23 10.47 0.45
N ARG A 38 -21.86 9.96 1.51
CA ARG A 38 -23.31 9.77 1.59
C ARG A 38 -24.11 11.07 1.55
N ARG A 39 -23.50 12.22 1.88
CA ARG A 39 -24.16 13.53 1.84
C ARG A 39 -24.15 14.19 0.47
N ILE A 40 -23.37 13.66 -0.47
CA ILE A 40 -23.35 14.13 -1.85
C ILE A 40 -24.56 13.50 -2.55
N GLU A 41 -25.39 14.34 -3.18
CA GLU A 41 -26.52 13.88 -4.00
C GLU A 41 -26.00 12.89 -5.06
N PRO A 42 -26.69 11.77 -5.31
CA PRO A 42 -26.19 10.71 -6.18
C PRO A 42 -25.72 11.20 -7.56
N GLU A 43 -26.42 12.18 -8.12
CA GLU A 43 -26.17 12.78 -9.44
C GLU A 43 -24.95 13.70 -9.45
N GLU A 44 -24.53 14.21 -8.29
CA GLU A 44 -23.37 15.09 -8.12
C GLU A 44 -22.11 14.31 -7.70
N ARG A 45 -22.22 13.00 -7.46
CA ARG A 45 -21.06 12.19 -7.05
C ARG A 45 -20.06 12.09 -8.20
N PRO A 46 -18.75 12.26 -7.92
CA PRO A 46 -17.75 12.09 -8.95
C PRO A 46 -17.71 10.64 -9.42
N ASP A 47 -17.54 10.46 -10.73
CA ASP A 47 -17.31 9.14 -11.32
C ASP A 47 -15.90 8.63 -10.99
N ILE A 48 -15.86 7.58 -10.18
CA ILE A 48 -14.64 6.90 -9.69
C ILE A 48 -14.45 5.51 -10.30
N GLY A 49 -15.37 5.04 -11.15
CA GLY A 49 -15.35 3.70 -11.74
C GLY A 49 -14.52 3.60 -13.02
N LYS A 50 -13.60 4.54 -13.23
CA LYS A 50 -12.80 4.62 -14.45
C LYS A 50 -11.65 3.62 -14.42
N ASP A 51 -11.52 2.85 -15.49
CA ASP A 51 -10.39 1.96 -15.66
C ASP A 51 -9.10 2.75 -15.88
N ILE A 52 -8.05 2.34 -15.16
CA ILE A 52 -6.70 2.90 -15.28
C ILE A 52 -5.78 1.76 -15.73
N SER A 53 -5.30 1.84 -16.96
CA SER A 53 -4.34 0.88 -17.52
C SER A 53 -2.93 1.45 -17.45
N LEU A 54 -2.16 1.02 -16.45
CA LEU A 54 -0.76 1.41 -16.24
C LEU A 54 0.12 0.18 -16.19
N ASN A 55 1.22 0.20 -16.96
CA ASN A 55 2.25 -0.83 -16.93
C ASN A 55 3.60 -0.13 -16.80
N PHE A 56 4.39 -0.53 -15.82
CA PHE A 56 5.73 -0.01 -15.59
C PHE A 56 6.62 -1.10 -14.99
N GLN A 57 7.92 -0.99 -15.23
CA GLN A 57 8.90 -1.88 -14.64
C GLN A 57 9.19 -1.45 -13.20
N VAL A 58 9.11 -2.39 -12.26
CA VAL A 58 9.54 -2.16 -10.87
C VAL A 58 11.04 -2.41 -10.78
N HIS A 59 11.79 -1.40 -10.33
CA HIS A 59 13.25 -1.46 -10.23
C HIS A 59 13.75 -1.74 -8.81
N SER A 60 12.95 -1.45 -7.79
CA SER A 60 13.32 -1.55 -6.39
C SER A 60 12.10 -1.71 -5.50
N ILE A 61 12.35 -2.08 -4.24
CA ILE A 61 11.40 -2.01 -3.13
C ILE A 61 12.02 -1.13 -2.06
N GLU A 62 11.25 -0.19 -1.54
CA GLU A 62 11.68 0.80 -0.56
C GLU A 62 11.18 0.45 0.85
N VAL A 63 12.07 0.50 1.83
CA VAL A 63 11.68 0.54 3.25
C VAL A 63 11.48 1.99 3.62
N MET A 64 10.28 2.33 4.09
CA MET A 64 9.91 3.72 4.38
C MET A 64 9.50 3.89 5.84
N GLU A 65 9.88 5.01 6.44
CA GLU A 65 9.32 5.49 7.70
C GLU A 65 8.09 6.35 7.42
N SER A 66 7.02 6.13 8.18
CA SER A 66 5.80 6.95 8.14
C SER A 66 5.72 7.82 9.39
N GLN A 67 5.82 9.14 9.23
CA GLN A 67 5.65 10.10 10.32
C GLN A 67 4.30 10.81 10.21
N LEU A 68 3.45 10.66 11.22
CA LEU A 68 2.16 11.36 11.25
C LEU A 68 2.36 12.84 11.62
N LYS A 69 2.09 13.74 10.68
CA LYS A 69 2.06 15.19 10.88
C LYS A 69 0.61 15.69 10.92
N ARG A 70 0.44 17.00 11.18
CA ARG A 70 -0.89 17.65 11.16
C ARG A 70 -1.57 17.58 9.79
N SER A 71 -0.80 17.59 8.69
CA SER A 71 -1.28 17.54 7.30
C SER A 71 -1.54 16.14 6.78
N GLY A 72 -1.06 15.10 7.47
CA GLY A 72 -1.11 13.72 7.00
C GLY A 72 0.17 12.96 7.33
N ALA A 73 0.31 11.76 6.78
CA ALA A 73 1.54 10.98 6.88
C ALA A 73 2.58 11.50 5.88
N GLU A 74 3.78 11.78 6.36
CA GLU A 74 4.96 12.01 5.53
C GLU A 74 5.80 10.72 5.50
N TYR A 75 6.33 10.38 4.33
CA TYR A 75 7.11 9.17 4.12
C TYR A 75 8.54 9.50 3.77
N THR A 76 9.49 8.89 4.48
CA THR A 76 10.93 9.02 4.23
C THR A 76 11.50 7.67 3.87
N VAL A 77 12.26 7.58 2.78
CA VAL A 77 12.98 6.35 2.41
C VAL A 77 14.12 6.13 3.39
N LEU A 78 14.13 4.97 4.06
CA LEU A 78 15.21 4.52 4.95
C LEU A 78 16.22 3.67 4.19
N GLU A 79 15.73 2.78 3.32
CA GLU A 79 16.54 1.85 2.56
C GLU A 79 15.85 1.52 1.22
N SER A 80 16.65 1.17 0.21
CA SER A 80 16.17 0.71 -1.08
C SER A 80 16.79 -0.64 -1.40
N ALA A 81 15.97 -1.62 -1.74
CA ALA A 81 16.38 -2.95 -2.19
C ALA A 81 16.19 -3.05 -3.71
N PRO A 82 17.26 -2.94 -4.51
CA PRO A 82 17.16 -3.05 -5.96
C PRO A 82 16.71 -4.44 -6.39
N LEU A 83 15.76 -4.50 -7.32
CA LEU A 83 15.36 -5.71 -8.01
C LEU A 83 16.20 -5.81 -9.29
N SER A 84 17.47 -6.20 -9.14
CA SER A 84 18.34 -6.49 -10.28
C SER A 84 17.76 -7.66 -11.08
N ASN A 85 17.60 -7.49 -12.39
CA ASN A 85 17.28 -8.61 -13.27
C ASN A 85 18.56 -9.45 -13.51
N PRO A 86 18.57 -10.77 -13.24
CA PRO A 86 19.73 -11.67 -13.46
C PRO A 86 20.03 -11.95 -14.94
N GLY A 87 19.83 -10.97 -15.83
CA GLY A 87 19.92 -11.13 -17.28
C GLY A 87 21.19 -10.60 -17.96
N LYS A 88 22.22 -10.15 -17.23
CA LYS A 88 23.53 -9.77 -17.79
C LYS A 88 24.66 -9.95 -16.78
N LEU A 89 25.39 -11.06 -16.90
CA LEU A 89 26.86 -11.16 -17.08
C LEU A 89 27.15 -12.52 -17.73
#